data_AF-A0AAU1KNF6-F1
#
_entry.id   AF-A0AAU1KNF6-F1
#
_cell.length_a   1.000
_cell.length_b   1.000
_cell.length_c   1.000
_cell.angle_alpha   90.00
_cell.angle_beta   90.00
_cell.angle_gamma   90.00
#
_symmetry.space_group_name_H-M   'P 1'
#
loop_
_entity.id
_entity.type
_entity.pdbx_description
1 polymer ?
#
loop_
_entity_poly.entity_id
_entity_poly.type
_entity_poly.pdbx_seq_one_letter_code
_entity_poly.pdbx_strand_id
1 'polypeptide(L)'
;MVNRHAEEQLVIVAKMVMRTVTRREQARFDKNFDRWMREEWGGSEMRAIIACLAAVSRACGGPRGEWGTLTQQEQSAVARYFGMAYLPTREDSYDDAEEFVEIELRANDMGLKQLAQSLVAAFGEGPGAG
;
A
#
# COMPACT_ATOMS: atom_id res chain seq x y z
N MET A 1 11.77 -12.89 2.47
CA MET A 1 11.72 -13.54 1.12
C MET A 1 10.57 -12.89 0.37
N VAL A 2 10.84 -12.05 -0.63
CA VAL A 2 9.80 -11.26 -1.33
C VAL A 2 8.63 -12.17 -1.72
N ASN A 3 7.43 -11.80 -1.28
CA ASN A 3 6.21 -12.53 -1.58
C ASN A 3 6.12 -12.70 -3.11
N ARG A 4 6.16 -13.93 -3.63
CA ARG A 4 6.18 -14.21 -5.09
C ARG A 4 5.01 -13.60 -5.85
N HIS A 5 3.96 -13.16 -5.14
CA HIS A 5 2.80 -12.52 -5.71
C HIS A 5 2.90 -10.99 -5.72
N ALA A 6 3.89 -10.38 -5.05
CA ALA A 6 4.03 -8.92 -4.92
C ALA A 6 4.17 -8.22 -6.28
N GLU A 7 4.99 -8.74 -7.21
CA GLU A 7 5.13 -8.14 -8.54
C GLU A 7 3.82 -8.17 -9.35
N GLU A 8 3.12 -9.31 -9.37
CA GLU A 8 1.81 -9.41 -10.04
C GLU A 8 0.78 -8.48 -9.36
N GLN A 9 0.79 -8.46 -8.03
CA GLN A 9 -0.13 -7.67 -7.23
C GLN A 9 0.07 -6.16 -7.46
N LEU A 10 1.32 -5.69 -7.46
CA LEU A 10 1.68 -4.30 -7.71
C LEU A 10 1.18 -3.84 -9.09
N VAL A 11 1.34 -4.66 -10.12
CA VAL A 11 0.80 -4.37 -11.47
C VAL A 11 -0.72 -4.27 -11.45
N ILE A 12 -1.41 -5.17 -10.74
CA ILE A 12 -2.87 -5.11 -10.64
C ILE A 12 -3.32 -3.86 -9.88
N VAL A 13 -2.68 -3.52 -8.76
CA VAL A 13 -3.00 -2.33 -7.98
C VAL A 13 -2.75 -1.04 -8.76
N ALA A 14 -1.66 -0.95 -9.52
CA ALA A 14 -1.41 0.17 -10.42
C ALA A 14 -2.55 0.33 -11.44
N LYS A 15 -3.02 -0.78 -12.04
CA LYS A 15 -4.19 -0.76 -12.95
C LYS A 15 -5.49 -0.39 -12.26
N MET A 16 -5.68 -0.75 -10.98
CA MET A 16 -6.84 -0.32 -10.20
C MET A 16 -6.82 1.19 -9.99
N VAL A 17 -5.68 1.76 -9.61
CA VAL A 17 -5.47 3.22 -9.46
C VAL A 17 -5.73 3.95 -10.78
N MET A 18 -5.26 3.39 -11.90
CA MET A 18 -5.48 3.94 -13.24
C MET A 18 -6.88 3.66 -13.82
N ARG A 19 -7.75 2.93 -13.10
CA ARG A 19 -9.09 2.50 -13.54
C ARG A 19 -9.08 1.70 -14.87
N THR A 20 -8.04 0.90 -15.09
CA THR A 20 -7.86 0.05 -16.28
C THR A 20 -7.89 -1.45 -15.96
N VAL A 21 -8.14 -1.81 -14.70
CA VAL A 21 -8.19 -3.21 -14.25
C VAL A 21 -9.34 -3.99 -14.90
N THR A 22 -9.05 -5.19 -15.38
CA THR A 22 -10.07 -6.12 -15.89
C THR A 22 -10.73 -6.91 -14.76
N ARG A 23 -11.92 -7.47 -14.99
CA ARG A 23 -12.59 -8.36 -14.02
C ARG A 23 -11.73 -9.55 -13.60
N ARG A 24 -10.93 -10.10 -14.52
CA ARG A 24 -10.04 -11.23 -14.24
C ARG A 24 -8.90 -10.83 -13.32
N GLU A 25 -8.33 -9.64 -13.51
CA GLU A 25 -7.28 -9.11 -12.65
C GLU A 25 -7.84 -8.75 -11.27
N GLN A 26 -9.03 -8.14 -11.20
CA GLN A 26 -9.70 -7.89 -9.91
C GLN A 26 -9.89 -9.18 -9.11
N ALA A 27 -10.38 -10.25 -9.74
CA ALA A 27 -10.55 -11.54 -9.06
C ALA A 27 -9.23 -12.16 -8.57
N ARG A 28 -8.10 -11.89 -9.25
CA ARG A 28 -6.77 -12.32 -8.80
C ARG A 28 -6.29 -11.48 -7.62
N PHE A 29 -6.47 -10.16 -7.69
CA PHE A 29 -6.20 -9.26 -6.58
C PHE A 29 -6.94 -9.70 -5.33
N ASP A 30 -8.26 -9.92 -5.43
CA ASP A 30 -9.11 -10.33 -4.30
C ASP A 30 -8.60 -11.64 -3.70
N LYS A 31 -8.29 -12.63 -4.55
CA LYS A 31 -7.76 -13.94 -4.10
C LYS A 31 -6.42 -13.82 -3.37
N ASN A 32 -5.49 -13.02 -3.89
CA ASN A 32 -4.17 -12.83 -3.30
C ASN A 32 -4.25 -12.05 -1.98
N PHE A 33 -5.06 -10.98 -1.97
CA PHE A 33 -5.29 -10.15 -0.79
C PHE A 33 -5.97 -10.95 0.32
N ASP A 34 -7.01 -11.72 0.01
CA ASP A 34 -7.69 -12.61 0.96
C ASP A 34 -6.75 -13.66 1.55
N ARG A 35 -5.87 -14.21 0.72
CA ARG A 35 -4.88 -15.18 1.17
C ARG A 35 -3.90 -14.54 2.14
N TRP A 36 -3.32 -13.39 1.77
CA TRP A 36 -2.43 -12.63 2.61
C TRP A 36 -3.09 -12.23 3.94
N MET A 37 -4.32 -11.72 3.91
CA MET A 37 -5.09 -11.38 5.10
C MET A 37 -5.26 -12.58 6.04
N ARG A 38 -5.61 -13.76 5.52
CA ARG A 38 -5.81 -14.96 6.34
C ARG A 38 -4.49 -15.52 6.88
N GLU A 39 -3.50 -15.69 6.02
CA GLU A 39 -2.22 -16.34 6.35
C GLU A 39 -1.35 -15.43 7.25
N GLU A 40 -1.19 -14.15 6.87
CA GLU A 40 -0.29 -13.22 7.56
C GLU A 40 -0.97 -12.47 8.70
N TRP A 41 -2.29 -12.23 8.66
CA TRP A 41 -2.95 -11.35 9.64
C TRP A 41 -4.10 -12.01 10.39
N GLY A 42 -4.33 -13.30 10.16
CA GLY A 42 -5.44 -14.04 10.79
C GLY A 42 -6.81 -13.43 10.47
N GLY A 43 -6.94 -12.77 9.31
CA GLY A 43 -8.13 -12.06 8.88
C GLY A 43 -8.33 -10.68 9.51
N SER A 44 -7.39 -10.17 10.32
CA SER A 44 -7.56 -8.88 11.02
C SER A 44 -7.03 -7.71 10.21
N GLU A 45 -7.91 -7.01 9.50
CA GLU A 45 -7.55 -5.81 8.72
C GLU A 45 -6.88 -4.73 9.57
N MET A 46 -7.35 -4.57 10.81
CA MET A 46 -6.77 -3.63 11.76
C MET A 46 -5.29 -3.93 12.07
N ARG A 47 -4.92 -5.21 12.21
CA ARG A 47 -3.51 -5.58 12.44
C ARG A 47 -2.67 -5.35 11.19
N ALA A 48 -3.21 -5.71 10.03
CA ALA A 48 -2.54 -5.52 8.75
C ALA A 48 -2.23 -4.03 8.50
N ILE A 49 -3.22 -3.15 8.69
CA ILE A 49 -3.05 -1.71 8.47
C ILE A 49 -2.10 -1.08 9.49
N ILE A 50 -2.14 -1.50 10.77
CA ILE A 50 -1.21 -1.00 11.80
C ILE A 50 0.23 -1.39 11.45
N ALA A 51 0.46 -2.62 11.00
CA ALA A 51 1.79 -3.06 10.59
C ALA A 51 2.29 -2.28 9.37
N CYS A 52 1.43 -2.11 8.36
CA CYS A 52 1.76 -1.31 7.17
C CYS A 52 2.10 0.13 7.57
N LEU A 53 1.27 0.79 8.40
CA LEU A 53 1.50 2.14 8.90
C LEU A 53 2.85 2.26 9.62
N ALA A 54 3.18 1.31 10.50
CA ALA A 54 4.44 1.32 11.22
C ALA A 54 5.64 1.19 10.28
N ALA A 55 5.55 0.28 9.30
CA ALA A 55 6.61 0.04 8.33
C ALA A 55 6.85 1.26 7.42
N VAL A 56 5.82 1.78 6.76
CA VAL A 56 5.97 2.94 5.87
C VAL A 56 6.33 4.21 6.64
N SER A 57 5.81 4.40 7.86
CA SER A 57 6.20 5.50 8.73
C SER A 57 7.70 5.48 8.99
N ARG A 58 8.25 4.33 9.36
CA ARG A 58 9.69 4.18 9.61
C ARG A 58 10.51 4.47 8.35
N ALA A 59 10.18 3.84 7.22
CA ALA A 59 10.92 4.00 5.96
C ALA A 59 10.89 5.46 5.45
N CYS A 60 9.79 6.18 5.71
CA CYS A 60 9.63 7.58 5.31
C CYS A 60 10.09 8.60 6.38
N GLY A 61 10.93 8.19 7.33
CA GLY A 61 11.56 9.08 8.32
C GLY A 61 10.68 9.44 9.53
N GLY A 62 9.53 8.80 9.68
CA GLY A 62 8.65 8.90 10.84
C GLY A 62 8.10 10.31 11.11
N PRO A 63 7.68 10.62 12.35
CA PRO A 63 7.03 11.89 12.68
C PRO A 63 7.87 13.15 12.43
N ARG A 64 9.19 13.01 12.24
CA ARG A 64 10.11 14.12 11.97
C ARG A 64 10.61 14.16 10.51
N GLY A 65 10.25 13.18 9.70
CA GLY A 65 10.62 13.08 8.28
C GLY A 65 9.45 13.43 7.35
N GLU A 66 9.55 12.98 6.10
CA GLU A 66 8.51 13.20 5.07
C GLU A 66 7.13 12.67 5.55
N TRP A 67 7.11 11.55 6.27
CA TRP A 67 5.87 10.98 6.84
C TRP A 67 5.12 11.93 7.76
N GLY A 68 5.84 12.69 8.58
CA GLY A 68 5.27 13.67 9.51
C GLY A 68 4.56 14.85 8.83
N THR A 69 4.78 15.06 7.53
CA THR A 69 4.14 16.12 6.73
C THR A 69 2.79 15.71 6.15
N LEU A 70 2.43 14.43 6.26
CA LEU A 70 1.18 13.88 5.79
C LEU A 70 0.06 14.05 6.83
N THR A 71 -1.15 14.31 6.34
CA THR A 71 -2.38 14.20 7.11
C THR A 71 -2.69 12.74 7.43
N GLN A 72 -3.58 12.48 8.40
CA GLN A 72 -3.98 11.11 8.75
C GLN A 72 -4.62 10.36 7.57
N GLN A 73 -5.36 11.07 6.71
CA GLN A 73 -5.97 10.50 5.51
C GLN A 73 -4.90 10.07 4.49
N GLU A 74 -3.92 10.94 4.24
CA GLU A 74 -2.78 10.65 3.36
C GLU A 74 -1.94 9.47 3.88
N GLN A 75 -1.63 9.45 5.18
CA GLN A 75 -0.92 8.33 5.81
C GLN A 75 -1.68 7.01 5.63
N SER A 76 -3.00 7.04 5.83
CA SER A 76 -3.86 5.88 5.68
C SER A 76 -3.93 5.41 4.22
N ALA A 77 -3.97 6.33 3.26
CA ALA A 77 -3.95 6.00 1.83
C ALA A 77 -2.63 5.34 1.40
N VAL A 78 -1.48 5.87 1.86
CA VAL A 78 -0.15 5.27 1.58
C VAL A 78 -0.03 3.88 2.21
N ALA A 79 -0.40 3.73 3.48
CA ALA A 79 -0.32 2.42 4.15
C ALA A 79 -1.24 1.37 3.52
N ARG A 80 -2.44 1.78 3.08
CA ARG A 80 -3.37 0.90 2.35
C ARG A 80 -2.80 0.50 1.00
N TYR A 81 -2.25 1.45 0.24
CA TYR A 81 -1.59 1.16 -1.03
C TYR A 81 -0.45 0.16 -0.86
N PHE A 82 0.45 0.42 0.09
CA PHE A 82 1.57 -0.47 0.40
C PHE A 82 1.09 -1.88 0.74
N GLY A 83 0.13 -2.01 1.66
CA GLY A 83 -0.43 -3.33 2.02
C GLY A 83 -1.07 -4.05 0.84
N MET A 84 -1.81 -3.34 -0.01
CA MET A 84 -2.47 -3.93 -1.18
C MET A 84 -1.51 -4.33 -2.30
N ALA A 85 -0.44 -3.56 -2.52
CA ALA A 85 0.50 -3.74 -3.63
C ALA A 85 1.63 -4.71 -3.27
N TYR A 86 2.20 -4.61 -2.07
CA TYR A 86 3.38 -5.38 -1.67
C TYR A 86 3.03 -6.64 -0.88
N LEU A 87 1.83 -6.71 -0.27
CA LEU A 87 1.40 -7.83 0.57
C LEU A 87 2.48 -8.27 1.57
N PRO A 88 3.00 -7.34 2.40
CA PRO A 88 4.17 -7.58 3.23
C PRO A 88 3.91 -8.67 4.26
N THR A 89 4.88 -9.55 4.49
CA THR A 89 4.82 -10.51 5.59
C THR A 89 5.11 -9.81 6.92
N ARG A 90 4.77 -10.44 8.04
CA ARG A 90 5.13 -9.87 9.36
C ARG A 90 6.64 -9.68 9.53
N GLU A 91 7.42 -10.60 8.98
CA GLU A 91 8.87 -10.63 9.15
C GLU A 91 9.57 -9.62 8.24
N ASP A 92 9.09 -9.47 6.99
CA ASP A 92 9.76 -8.68 5.96
C ASP A 92 9.17 -7.25 5.80
N SER A 93 8.10 -6.89 6.53
CA SER A 93 7.35 -5.64 6.30
C SER A 93 8.18 -4.35 6.28
N TYR A 94 9.26 -4.28 7.05
CA TYR A 94 10.14 -3.10 7.03
C TYR A 94 11.04 -3.06 5.79
N ASP A 95 11.58 -4.21 5.38
CA ASP A 95 12.43 -4.32 4.19
C ASP A 95 11.58 -4.04 2.93
N ASP A 96 10.36 -4.59 2.87
CA ASP A 96 9.40 -4.31 1.80
C ASP A 96 9.04 -2.80 1.74
N ALA A 97 8.98 -2.12 2.91
CA ALA A 97 8.71 -0.68 2.96
C ALA A 97 9.90 0.16 2.49
N GLU A 98 11.13 -0.29 2.70
CA GLU A 98 12.32 0.34 2.13
C GLU A 98 12.34 0.18 0.60
N GLU A 99 12.02 -1.01 0.09
CA GLU A 99 11.88 -1.25 -1.35
C GLU A 99 10.77 -0.38 -1.97
N PHE A 100 9.64 -0.24 -1.29
CA PHE A 100 8.57 0.70 -1.69
C PHE A 100 9.10 2.13 -1.82
N VAL A 101 9.89 2.63 -0.87
CA VAL A 101 10.47 3.97 -0.94
C VAL A 101 11.41 4.09 -2.14
N GLU A 102 12.28 3.11 -2.36
CA GLU A 102 13.23 3.13 -3.46
C GLU A 102 12.53 3.10 -4.83
N ILE A 103 11.51 2.25 -5.00
CA ILE A 103 10.81 2.11 -6.28
C ILE A 103 9.82 3.26 -6.50
N GLU A 104 8.88 3.45 -5.57
CA GLU A 104 7.75 4.35 -5.80
C GLU A 104 8.12 5.83 -5.67
N LEU A 105 9.11 6.14 -4.83
CA LEU A 105 9.51 7.53 -4.58
C LEU A 105 10.80 7.89 -5.29
N ARG A 106 11.87 7.11 -5.11
CA ARG A 106 13.21 7.50 -5.60
C ARG A 106 13.36 7.24 -7.10
N ALA A 107 13.08 6.03 -7.57
CA ALA A 107 13.23 5.67 -8.98
C ALA A 107 12.25 6.43 -9.90
N ASN A 108 11.08 6.81 -9.38
CA ASN A 108 10.06 7.57 -10.10
C ASN A 108 10.18 9.09 -9.94
N ASP A 109 11.19 9.60 -9.22
CA ASP A 109 11.36 11.02 -8.86
C ASP A 109 10.06 11.64 -8.30
N MET A 110 9.36 10.87 -7.46
CA MET A 110 8.07 11.23 -6.88
C MET A 110 8.20 11.51 -5.38
N GLY A 111 7.76 12.67 -4.93
CA GLY A 111 7.72 12.98 -3.50
C GLY A 111 6.62 12.20 -2.77
N LEU A 112 6.84 11.81 -1.51
CA LEU A 112 5.85 11.08 -0.71
C LEU A 112 4.51 11.82 -0.63
N LYS A 113 4.54 13.15 -0.50
CA LYS A 113 3.33 13.99 -0.45
C LYS A 113 2.52 13.90 -1.75
N GLN A 114 3.21 13.91 -2.89
CA GLN A 114 2.58 13.84 -4.21
C GLN A 114 1.93 12.46 -4.44
N LEU A 115 2.64 11.39 -4.05
CA LEU A 115 2.09 10.04 -4.09
C LEU A 115 0.82 9.96 -3.21
N ALA A 116 0.91 10.42 -1.96
CA ALA A 116 -0.20 10.35 -1.02
C ALA A 116 -1.45 11.09 -1.51
N GLN A 117 -1.29 12.29 -2.08
CA GLN A 117 -2.39 13.05 -2.67
C GLN A 117 -3.01 12.33 -3.88
N SER A 118 -2.19 11.72 -4.72
CA SER A 118 -2.67 10.93 -5.88
C SER A 118 -3.47 9.70 -5.42
N LEU A 119 -3.00 9.02 -4.38
CA LEU A 119 -3.70 7.88 -3.78
C LEU A 119 -5.01 8.29 -3.10
N VAL A 120 -5.04 9.43 -2.42
CA VAL A 120 -6.29 9.97 -1.84
C VAL A 120 -7.29 10.28 -2.94
N ALA A 121 -6.88 10.88 -4.06
CA ALA A 121 -7.76 11.11 -5.20
C ALA A 121 -8.26 9.79 -5.83
N ALA A 122 -7.38 8.80 -5.95
CA ALA A 122 -7.73 7.50 -6.53
C ALA A 122 -8.69 6.68 -5.64
N PHE A 123 -8.50 6.70 -4.32
CA PHE A 123 -9.31 5.95 -3.36
C PHE A 123 -10.50 6.73 -2.77
N GLY A 124 -10.52 8.05 -2.92
CA GLY A 124 -11.49 8.96 -2.29
C GLY A 124 -12.84 9.08 -3.00
N GLU A 125 -12.99 8.54 -4.21
CA GLU A 125 -14.28 8.49 -4.92
C GLU A 125 -14.95 7.11 -4.72
N GLY A 126 -15.52 6.89 -3.53
CA GLY A 126 -16.45 5.79 -3.21
C GLY A 126 -17.60 6.30 -2.33
N PRO A 127 -18.85 5.81 -2.48
CA PRO A 127 -20.05 6.52 -2.05
C PRO A 127 -20.20 6.50 -0.53
N GLY A 128 -20.07 7.66 0.12
CA GLY A 128 -20.19 7.76 1.58
C GLY A 128 -20.16 9.17 2.14
N ALA A 129 -20.50 10.18 1.35
CA ALA A 129 -20.81 11.52 1.84
C ALA A 129 -22.31 11.77 1.57
N GLY A 130 -23.14 11.33 2.51
CA GLY A 130 -24.60 11.47 2.50
C GLY A 130 -25.17 10.99 3.82
#